data_AF-A0A9E3FPR5-F1
#
_entry.id   AF-A0A9E3FPR5-F1
#
_cell.length_a   1.000
_cell.length_b   1.000
_cell.length_c   1.000
_cell.angle_alpha   90.00
_cell.angle_beta   90.00
_cell.angle_gamma   90.00
#
_symmetry.space_group_name_H-M   'P 1'
#
loop_
_entity.id
_entity.type
_entity.pdbx_description
1 polymer ?
#
loop_
_entity_poly.entity_id
_entity_poly.type
_entity_poly.pdbx_seq_one_letter_code
_entity_poly.pdbx_strand_id
1 'polypeptide(L)'
;MTASAAELGRQWGWNRMRTGRRLKAWEKAGLIHRNTEAIIVTNTATPIVTDVTATVTEAAAVTAVAESTATQRYMTPVKLAAFIVALVLASVSAAFSIDGLTAIFASAFWPVITMGAALEAGKLVAAAWLTEHWNSAPPLLRLVLLTMISVLMGLNAVGVFGFLTRAHLDHMASVDLALADRTADTEARLAIQGQTVSDLDRRIAQIDAAIEASTRLGRPVSAMTIADQKRRDRADIVAERQREAQALARLQIEKAKIDAQRRRAEAAVGPVRYLAELIGTPPTDLERPVRLLTLALVAVLDPMAVVLLLAAGIDTTRVGSR
;
A
#
# COMPACT_ATOMS: atom_id res chain seq x y z
N MET A 1 42.72 28.23 -46.32
CA MET A 1 43.93 27.63 -46.90
C MET A 1 43.56 26.30 -47.53
N THR A 2 43.92 26.05 -48.79
CA THR A 2 43.76 24.76 -49.47
C THR A 2 45.11 24.08 -49.54
N ALA A 3 45.26 22.93 -48.89
CA ALA A 3 46.49 22.12 -48.95
C ALA A 3 46.12 20.66 -49.26
N SER A 4 46.96 19.97 -50.04
CA SER A 4 46.74 18.56 -50.32
C SER A 4 47.14 17.69 -49.12
N ALA A 5 46.54 16.50 -49.01
CA ALA A 5 46.87 15.56 -47.93
C ALA A 5 48.36 15.17 -47.91
N ALA A 6 49.02 15.15 -49.07
CA ALA A 6 50.44 14.84 -49.19
C ALA A 6 51.33 15.97 -48.65
N GLU A 7 50.95 17.23 -48.88
CA GLU A 7 51.68 18.40 -48.38
C GLU A 7 51.57 18.54 -46.87
N LEU A 8 50.38 18.35 -46.31
CA LEU A 8 50.16 18.34 -44.86
C LEU A 8 50.95 17.21 -44.17
N GLY A 9 51.03 16.04 -44.82
CA GLY A 9 51.88 14.95 -44.36
C GLY A 9 53.36 15.32 -44.32
N ARG A 10 53.87 16.02 -45.34
CA ARG A 10 55.27 16.47 -45.39
C ARG A 10 55.58 17.56 -44.38
N GLN A 11 54.71 18.56 -44.25
CA GLN A 11 54.92 19.69 -43.32
C GLN A 11 55.03 19.22 -41.86
N TRP A 12 54.28 18.19 -41.49
CA TRP A 12 54.22 17.68 -40.11
C TRP A 12 54.97 16.35 -39.90
N GLY A 13 55.73 15.89 -40.91
CA GLY A 13 56.52 14.65 -40.83
C GLY A 13 55.70 13.36 -40.65
N TRP A 14 54.45 13.34 -41.13
CA TRP A 14 53.57 12.18 -40.98
C TRP A 14 53.71 11.19 -42.15
N ASN A 15 53.82 9.90 -41.82
CA ASN A 15 53.70 8.83 -42.81
C ASN A 15 52.26 8.80 -43.39
N ARG A 16 52.11 8.44 -44.67
CA ARG A 16 50.85 8.39 -45.44
C ARG A 16 49.67 7.75 -44.70
N MET A 17 49.88 6.64 -43.99
CA MET A 17 48.83 5.99 -43.19
C MET A 17 48.40 6.82 -41.96
N ARG A 18 49.34 7.55 -41.34
CA ARG A 18 49.07 8.38 -40.17
C ARG A 18 48.35 9.66 -40.57
N THR A 19 48.73 10.25 -41.71
CA THR A 19 48.08 11.40 -42.32
C THR A 19 46.61 11.11 -42.64
N GLY A 20 46.32 9.98 -43.28
CA GLY A 20 44.93 9.59 -43.58
C GLY A 20 44.05 9.43 -42.34
N ARG A 21 44.58 8.80 -41.28
CA ARG A 21 43.84 8.63 -40.01
C ARG A 21 43.57 9.95 -39.30
N ARG A 22 44.56 10.85 -39.25
CA ARG A 22 44.40 12.16 -38.61
C ARG A 22 43.44 13.06 -39.36
N LEU A 23 43.54 13.12 -40.68
CA LEU A 23 42.60 13.88 -41.50
C LEU A 23 41.16 13.37 -41.35
N LYS A 24 40.95 12.05 -41.32
CA LYS A 24 39.62 11.46 -41.06
C LYS A 24 39.08 11.79 -39.66
N ALA A 25 39.96 11.84 -38.66
CA ALA A 25 39.60 12.26 -37.30
C ALA A 25 39.21 13.75 -37.25
N TRP A 26 39.93 14.61 -37.98
CA TRP A 26 39.65 16.04 -38.07
C TRP A 26 38.38 16.35 -38.87
N GLU A 27 38.11 15.58 -39.93
CA GLU A 27 36.85 15.64 -40.68
C GLU A 27 35.66 15.22 -39.80
N LYS A 28 35.81 14.13 -39.02
CA LYS A 28 34.80 13.70 -38.05
C LYS A 28 34.57 14.72 -36.93
N ALA A 29 35.58 15.52 -36.60
CA ALA A 29 35.50 16.62 -35.65
C ALA A 29 34.99 17.94 -36.26
N GLY A 30 34.67 17.98 -37.56
CA GLY A 30 34.14 19.16 -38.26
C GLY A 30 35.17 20.27 -38.53
N LEU A 31 36.46 20.02 -38.29
CA LEU A 31 37.54 21.00 -38.44
C LEU A 31 37.93 21.21 -39.92
N ILE A 32 37.74 20.19 -40.75
CA ILE A 32 38.07 20.22 -42.17
C ILE A 32 36.97 19.55 -43.00
N HIS A 33 36.77 20.03 -44.22
CA HIS A 33 35.99 19.35 -45.26
C HIS A 33 36.91 18.93 -46.41
N ARG A 34 36.74 17.70 -46.88
CA ARG A 34 37.60 17.12 -47.92
C ARG A 34 36.85 17.01 -49.25
N ASN A 35 37.37 17.66 -50.29
CA ASN A 35 36.99 17.43 -51.68
C ASN A 35 38.09 16.57 -52.37
N THR A 36 37.78 15.98 -53.53
CA THR A 36 38.63 15.01 -54.24
C THR A 36 40.05 15.54 -54.53
N GLU A 37 40.22 16.87 -54.64
CA GLU A 37 41.49 17.52 -54.95
C GLU A 37 42.07 18.41 -53.83
N ALA A 38 41.27 18.83 -52.83
CA ALA A 38 41.71 19.78 -51.80
C ALA A 38 41.04 19.59 -50.44
N ILE A 39 41.76 19.89 -49.36
CA ILE A 39 41.23 19.94 -47.99
C ILE A 39 40.98 21.41 -47.62
N ILE A 40 39.74 21.73 -47.25
CA ILE A 40 39.28 23.07 -46.87
C ILE A 40 39.13 23.09 -45.35
N VAL A 41 39.85 23.98 -44.68
CA VAL A 41 39.72 24.19 -43.22
C VAL A 41 38.49 25.08 -42.96
N THR A 42 37.58 24.63 -42.13
CA THR A 42 36.38 25.39 -41.74
C THR A 42 36.79 26.40 -40.67
N ASN A 43 37.03 27.65 -41.06
CA ASN A 43 37.47 28.69 -40.13
C ASN A 43 36.23 29.25 -39.40
N THR A 44 36.07 28.95 -38.11
CA THR A 44 35.31 29.82 -37.21
C THR A 44 36.31 30.73 -36.50
N ALA A 45 36.00 32.03 -36.49
CA ALA A 45 36.79 33.16 -36.00
C ALA A 45 37.87 33.71 -36.96
N THR A 46 37.48 34.76 -37.69
CA THR A 46 38.37 35.79 -38.24
C THR A 46 38.98 36.63 -37.12
N PRO A 47 40.31 36.75 -37.01
CA PRO A 47 40.90 37.93 -36.39
C PRO A 47 41.04 39.03 -37.45
N ILE A 48 40.38 40.16 -37.21
CA ILE A 48 40.64 41.42 -37.89
C ILE A 48 42.07 41.83 -37.52
N VAL A 49 42.95 41.91 -38.51
CA VAL A 49 44.26 42.53 -38.37
C VAL A 49 44.06 44.04 -38.50
N THR A 50 44.33 44.78 -37.44
CA THR A 50 44.64 46.21 -37.52
C THR A 50 45.98 46.41 -36.83
N ASP A 51 47.00 46.70 -37.62
CA ASP A 51 48.31 47.16 -37.15
C ASP A 51 48.16 48.49 -36.40
N VAL A 52 48.52 48.52 -35.10
CA VAL A 52 49.05 49.72 -34.44
C VAL A 52 50.11 49.30 -33.42
N THR A 53 51.35 49.63 -33.78
CA THR A 53 52.50 50.11 -33.00
C THR A 53 52.63 49.76 -31.50
N ALA A 54 53.81 49.23 -31.18
CA ALA A 54 54.30 48.83 -29.86
C ALA A 54 54.24 49.92 -28.76
N THR A 55 53.89 49.50 -27.54
CA THR A 55 54.50 49.95 -26.27
C THR A 55 54.47 48.83 -25.23
N VAL A 56 55.57 48.69 -24.49
CA VAL A 56 55.78 47.75 -23.37
C VAL A 56 55.12 48.30 -22.11
N THR A 57 54.23 47.54 -21.43
CA THR A 57 54.05 47.60 -19.96
C THR A 57 53.24 46.39 -19.42
N GLU A 58 53.91 45.57 -18.60
CA GLU A 58 53.48 45.00 -17.30
C GLU A 58 52.22 44.12 -17.11
N ALA A 59 52.37 43.23 -16.14
CA ALA A 59 51.56 42.09 -15.72
C ALA A 59 50.06 42.35 -15.45
N ALA A 60 49.21 41.41 -15.90
CA ALA A 60 47.95 41.08 -15.22
C ALA A 60 47.47 39.67 -15.62
N ALA A 61 47.02 38.93 -14.62
CA ALA A 61 46.53 37.56 -14.69
C ALA A 61 45.42 37.34 -15.74
N VAL A 62 45.60 36.34 -16.62
CA VAL A 62 44.51 35.83 -17.47
C VAL A 62 43.98 34.56 -16.84
N THR A 63 42.90 34.74 -16.10
CA THR A 63 41.97 33.73 -15.60
C THR A 63 41.59 32.80 -16.75
N ALA A 64 41.98 31.53 -16.66
CA ALA A 64 41.44 30.48 -17.51
C ALA A 64 39.94 30.35 -17.21
N VAL A 65 39.10 30.96 -18.04
CA VAL A 65 37.67 30.66 -18.09
C VAL A 65 37.56 29.26 -18.68
N ALA A 66 37.64 28.25 -17.82
CA ALA A 66 37.15 26.92 -18.14
C ALA A 66 35.63 27.05 -18.31
N GLU A 67 35.16 27.10 -19.55
CA GLU A 67 33.76 26.85 -19.86
C GLU A 67 33.41 25.45 -19.36
N SER A 68 32.85 25.39 -18.15
CA SER A 68 32.09 24.25 -17.67
C SER A 68 30.89 24.11 -18.61
N THR A 69 31.00 23.27 -19.63
CA THR A 69 29.84 22.74 -20.35
C THR A 69 29.12 21.80 -19.39
N ALA A 70 28.36 22.37 -18.45
CA ALA A 70 27.45 21.66 -17.58
C ALA A 70 26.45 20.95 -18.50
N THR A 71 26.66 19.66 -18.74
CA THR A 71 25.69 18.84 -19.44
C THR A 71 24.48 18.79 -18.52
N GLN A 72 23.47 19.65 -18.75
CA GLN A 72 22.23 19.61 -17.99
C GLN A 72 21.65 18.20 -18.16
N ARG A 73 21.75 17.40 -17.09
CA ARG A 73 21.03 16.13 -16.97
C ARG A 73 19.55 16.47 -16.92
N TYR A 74 18.91 16.57 -18.08
CA TYR A 74 17.46 16.68 -18.13
C TYR A 74 16.86 15.39 -17.59
N MET A 75 16.34 15.44 -16.36
CA MET A 75 15.46 14.39 -15.85
C MET A 75 14.27 14.30 -16.81
N THR A 76 14.17 13.19 -17.54
CA THR A 76 12.97 12.92 -18.32
C THR A 76 11.76 12.90 -17.39
N PRO A 77 10.57 13.36 -17.83
CA PRO A 77 9.37 13.41 -16.98
C PRO A 77 9.04 12.05 -16.35
N VAL A 78 9.34 10.95 -17.05
CA VAL A 78 9.16 9.57 -16.55
C VAL A 78 10.05 9.26 -15.34
N LYS A 79 11.31 9.73 -15.31
CA LYS A 79 12.22 9.52 -14.17
C LYS A 79 11.79 10.31 -12.95
N LEU A 80 11.35 11.54 -13.16
CA LEU A 80 10.77 12.36 -12.09
C LEU A 80 9.53 11.67 -11.51
N ALA A 81 8.63 11.18 -12.37
CA ALA A 81 7.46 10.44 -11.95
C ALA A 81 7.84 9.16 -11.17
N ALA A 82 8.79 8.37 -11.67
CA ALA A 82 9.26 7.16 -10.99
C ALA A 82 9.86 7.47 -9.61
N PHE A 83 10.66 8.53 -9.49
CA PHE A 83 11.23 8.97 -8.22
C PHE A 83 10.15 9.42 -7.22
N ILE A 84 9.18 10.22 -7.66
CA ILE A 84 8.07 10.66 -6.80
C ILE A 84 7.23 9.47 -6.34
N VAL A 85 6.86 8.57 -7.26
CA VAL A 85 6.08 7.37 -6.92
C VAL A 85 6.86 6.46 -5.98
N ALA A 86 8.16 6.28 -6.19
CA ALA A 86 9.02 5.52 -5.28
C ALA A 86 9.00 6.09 -3.86
N LEU A 87 9.13 7.42 -3.72
CA LEU A 87 9.14 8.09 -2.42
C LEU A 87 7.77 8.02 -1.71
N VAL A 88 6.68 8.16 -2.47
CA VAL A 88 5.31 7.99 -1.93
C VAL A 88 5.08 6.57 -1.46
N LEU A 89 5.41 5.55 -2.28
CA LEU A 89 5.25 4.15 -1.92
C LEU A 89 6.08 3.79 -0.68
N ALA A 90 7.35 4.21 -0.65
CA ALA A 90 8.23 4.00 0.50
C ALA A 90 7.69 4.66 1.77
N SER A 91 7.23 5.92 1.67
CA SER A 91 6.71 6.65 2.83
C SER A 91 5.43 6.01 3.40
N VAL A 92 4.48 5.65 2.54
CA VAL A 92 3.24 4.98 2.95
C VAL A 92 3.54 3.60 3.53
N SER A 93 4.42 2.82 2.88
CA SER A 93 4.83 1.51 3.37
C SER A 93 5.50 1.62 4.74
N ALA A 94 6.41 2.58 4.92
CA ALA A 94 7.11 2.80 6.19
C ALA A 94 6.14 3.22 7.30
N ALA A 95 5.18 4.10 7.01
CA ALA A 95 4.17 4.49 7.99
C ALA A 95 3.36 3.27 8.50
N PHE A 96 2.88 2.42 7.58
CA PHE A 96 2.16 1.20 7.95
C PHE A 96 3.04 0.18 8.65
N SER A 97 4.30 0.06 8.22
CA SER A 97 5.23 -0.89 8.81
C SER A 97 5.61 -0.53 10.24
N ILE A 98 5.89 0.75 10.48
CA ILE A 98 6.16 1.29 11.80
C ILE A 98 4.96 1.07 12.71
N ASP A 99 3.72 1.34 12.25
CA ASP A 99 2.52 1.11 13.05
C ASP A 99 2.23 -0.39 13.34
N GLY A 100 2.59 -1.26 12.39
CA GLY A 100 2.58 -2.69 12.62
C GLY A 100 3.53 -3.11 13.73
N LEU A 101 4.78 -2.63 13.67
CA LEU A 101 5.84 -2.97 14.60
C LEU A 101 5.66 -2.36 15.99
N THR A 102 5.17 -1.11 16.08
CA THR A 102 4.95 -0.41 17.37
C THR A 102 3.96 -1.15 18.26
N ALA A 103 2.96 -1.80 17.68
CA ALA A 103 2.00 -2.57 18.47
C ALA A 103 2.42 -4.03 18.71
N ILE A 104 3.56 -4.48 18.18
CA ILE A 104 4.28 -5.65 18.72
C ILE A 104 5.08 -5.21 19.97
N PHE A 105 5.70 -4.04 19.93
CA PHE A 105 6.55 -3.49 20.99
C PHE A 105 5.91 -2.31 21.72
N ALA A 106 4.72 -2.52 22.27
CA ALA A 106 3.88 -1.46 22.85
C ALA A 106 4.58 -0.63 23.96
N SER A 107 5.53 -1.23 24.67
CA SER A 107 6.29 -0.55 25.75
C SER A 107 7.44 0.33 25.25
N ALA A 108 7.78 0.30 23.96
CA ALA A 108 8.91 1.01 23.36
C ALA A 108 8.50 1.81 22.11
N PHE A 109 7.33 2.47 22.17
CA PHE A 109 6.72 3.18 21.04
C PHE A 109 7.67 4.18 20.33
N TRP A 110 8.25 5.13 21.08
CA TRP A 110 9.12 6.16 20.50
C TRP A 110 10.44 5.62 19.92
N PRO A 111 11.18 4.74 20.62
CA PRO A 111 12.36 4.08 20.04
C PRO A 111 12.07 3.35 18.72
N VAL A 112 10.94 2.62 18.64
CA VAL A 112 10.59 1.84 17.44
C VAL A 112 10.32 2.75 16.25
N ILE A 113 9.61 3.87 16.45
CA ILE A 113 9.35 4.86 15.39
C ILE A 113 10.67 5.45 14.88
N THR A 114 11.54 5.87 15.81
CA THR A 114 12.81 6.51 15.47
C THR A 114 13.73 5.55 14.70
N MET A 115 13.80 4.29 15.16
CA MET A 115 14.55 3.23 14.50
C MET A 115 13.97 2.91 13.12
N GLY A 116 12.64 2.74 13.00
CA GLY A 116 11.97 2.42 11.74
C GLY A 116 12.17 3.51 10.68
N ALA A 117 12.05 4.78 11.07
CA ALA A 117 12.32 5.91 10.19
C ALA A 117 13.79 5.93 9.72
N ALA A 118 14.74 5.67 10.62
CA ALA A 118 16.16 5.61 10.28
C ALA A 118 16.48 4.43 9.33
N LEU A 119 15.88 3.26 9.56
CA LEU A 119 16.04 2.09 8.69
C LEU A 119 15.47 2.35 7.29
N GLU A 120 14.29 2.95 7.18
CA GLU A 120 13.70 3.28 5.88
C GLU A 120 14.56 4.29 5.11
N ALA A 121 14.97 5.38 5.76
CA ALA A 121 15.87 6.37 5.16
C ALA A 121 17.19 5.72 4.71
N GLY A 122 17.77 4.86 5.55
CA GLY A 122 18.98 4.11 5.24
C GLY A 122 18.81 3.20 4.02
N LYS A 123 17.67 2.50 3.89
CA LYS A 123 17.35 1.64 2.74
C LYS A 123 17.31 2.43 1.44
N LEU A 124 16.63 3.58 1.42
CA LEU A 124 16.51 4.42 0.22
C LEU A 124 17.86 5.03 -0.18
N VAL A 125 18.64 5.52 0.80
CA VAL A 125 19.99 6.05 0.55
C VAL A 125 20.91 4.95 0.02
N ALA A 126 20.87 3.75 0.61
CA ALA A 126 21.65 2.60 0.14
C ALA A 126 21.29 2.20 -1.29
N ALA A 127 19.99 2.17 -1.64
CA ALA A 127 19.53 1.88 -2.98
C ALA A 127 19.95 2.96 -3.99
N ALA A 128 19.80 4.24 -3.65
CA ALA A 128 20.25 5.34 -4.48
C ALA A 128 21.77 5.29 -4.73
N TRP A 129 22.56 5.08 -3.66
CA TRP A 129 24.01 4.96 -3.75
C TRP A 129 24.45 3.77 -4.62
N LEU A 130 23.78 2.62 -4.46
CA LEU A 130 24.06 1.40 -5.23
C LEU A 130 23.81 1.62 -6.74
N THR A 131 22.84 2.47 -7.10
CA THR A 131 22.57 2.83 -8.50
C THR A 131 23.69 3.69 -9.08
N GLU A 132 24.12 4.70 -8.33
CA GLU A 132 25.18 5.63 -8.76
C GLU A 132 26.53 4.92 -8.88
N HIS A 133 26.84 3.99 -7.98
CA HIS A 133 28.14 3.34 -7.87
C HIS A 133 28.16 1.89 -8.40
N TRP A 134 27.16 1.48 -9.18
CA TRP A 134 27.01 0.08 -9.62
C TRP A 134 28.27 -0.53 -10.26
N ASN A 135 28.98 0.26 -11.07
CA ASN A 135 30.19 -0.16 -11.78
C ASN A 135 31.48 0.11 -10.99
N SER A 136 31.46 1.07 -10.06
CA SER A 136 32.63 1.49 -9.29
C SER A 136 32.78 0.73 -7.97
N ALA A 137 31.69 0.19 -7.44
CA ALA A 137 31.67 -0.49 -6.15
C ALA A 137 32.26 -1.92 -6.24
N PRO A 138 33.07 -2.35 -5.25
CA PRO A 138 33.57 -3.72 -5.20
C PRO A 138 32.40 -4.71 -5.09
N PRO A 139 32.51 -5.91 -5.71
CA PRO A 139 31.41 -6.88 -5.75
C PRO A 139 30.93 -7.32 -4.36
N LEU A 140 31.83 -7.36 -3.36
CA LEU A 140 31.47 -7.69 -1.98
C LEU A 140 30.53 -6.65 -1.37
N LEU A 141 30.80 -5.35 -1.55
CA LEU A 141 29.95 -4.28 -1.04
C LEU A 141 28.59 -4.28 -1.73
N ARG A 142 28.54 -4.55 -3.05
CA ARG A 142 27.29 -4.69 -3.80
C ARG A 142 26.44 -5.83 -3.23
N LEU A 143 27.05 -6.99 -2.98
CA LEU A 143 26.34 -8.12 -2.35
C LEU A 143 25.81 -7.76 -0.96
N VAL A 144 26.64 -7.16 -0.10
CA VAL A 144 26.23 -6.76 1.25
C VAL A 144 25.06 -5.77 1.20
N LEU A 145 25.15 -4.71 0.39
CA LEU A 145 24.06 -3.74 0.25
C LEU A 145 22.78 -4.38 -0.29
N LEU A 146 22.88 -5.25 -1.30
CA LEU A 146 21.72 -5.99 -1.82
C LEU A 146 21.08 -6.85 -0.73
N THR A 147 21.88 -7.60 0.03
CA THR A 147 21.36 -8.43 1.13
C THR A 147 20.73 -7.60 2.24
N MET A 148 21.34 -6.47 2.63
CA MET A 148 20.78 -5.56 3.64
C MET A 148 19.48 -4.93 3.15
N ILE A 149 19.43 -4.42 1.92
CA ILE A 149 18.20 -3.88 1.33
C ILE A 149 17.10 -4.95 1.30
N SER A 150 17.43 -6.19 0.89
CA SER A 150 16.46 -7.30 0.90
C SER A 150 15.96 -7.66 2.30
N VAL A 151 16.83 -7.65 3.32
CA VAL A 151 16.43 -7.88 4.71
C VAL A 151 15.54 -6.74 5.21
N LEU A 152 15.88 -5.48 4.92
CA LEU A 152 15.07 -4.33 5.29
C LEU A 152 13.70 -4.36 4.59
N MET A 153 13.64 -4.82 3.33
CA MET A 153 12.36 -5.08 2.65
C MET A 153 11.53 -6.14 3.35
N GLY A 154 12.16 -7.24 3.79
CA GLY A 154 11.49 -8.28 4.55
C GLY A 154 10.96 -7.78 5.90
N LEU A 155 11.73 -6.95 6.60
CA LEU A 155 11.30 -6.35 7.86
C LEU A 155 10.14 -5.37 7.65
N ASN A 156 10.23 -4.53 6.61
CA ASN A 156 9.17 -3.62 6.23
C ASN A 156 7.88 -4.42 5.93
N ALA A 157 8.02 -5.53 5.21
CA ALA A 157 6.92 -6.41 4.89
C ALA A 157 6.23 -7.00 6.13
N VAL A 158 7.00 -7.49 7.11
CA VAL A 158 6.44 -8.00 8.38
C VAL A 158 5.65 -6.90 9.10
N GLY A 159 6.16 -5.67 9.14
CA GLY A 159 5.44 -4.55 9.74
C GLY A 159 4.14 -4.23 9.01
N VAL A 160 4.14 -4.07 7.68
CA VAL A 160 2.90 -3.76 6.93
C VAL A 160 1.88 -4.88 7.09
N PHE A 161 2.33 -6.14 7.07
CA PHE A 161 1.49 -7.30 7.34
C PHE A 161 0.86 -7.22 8.74
N GLY A 162 1.64 -6.88 9.77
CA GLY A 162 1.16 -6.72 11.14
C GLY A 162 0.08 -5.64 11.26
N PHE A 163 0.29 -4.50 10.60
CA PHE A 163 -0.70 -3.40 10.55
C PHE A 163 -2.01 -3.83 9.87
N LEU A 164 -1.93 -4.38 8.65
CA LEU A 164 -3.12 -4.77 7.88
C LEU A 164 -3.89 -5.92 8.55
N THR A 165 -3.17 -6.89 9.12
CA THR A 165 -3.79 -8.01 9.83
C THR A 165 -4.47 -7.54 11.10
N ARG A 166 -3.83 -6.66 11.89
CA ARG A 166 -4.46 -6.07 13.08
C ARG A 166 -5.69 -5.25 12.73
N ALA A 167 -5.62 -4.37 11.73
CA ALA A 167 -6.76 -3.56 11.31
C ALA A 167 -7.97 -4.43 10.91
N HIS A 168 -7.72 -5.57 10.25
CA HIS A 168 -8.77 -6.53 9.93
C HIS A 168 -9.32 -7.26 11.17
N LEU A 169 -8.44 -7.77 12.03
CA LEU A 169 -8.83 -8.48 13.25
C LEU A 169 -9.57 -7.58 14.23
N ASP A 170 -9.11 -6.36 14.45
CA ASP A 170 -9.75 -5.38 15.35
C ASP A 170 -11.12 -4.98 14.80
N HIS A 171 -11.26 -4.82 13.49
CA HIS A 171 -12.55 -4.55 12.88
C HIS A 171 -13.53 -5.72 13.13
N MET A 172 -13.12 -6.96 12.89
CA MET A 172 -13.96 -8.14 13.14
C MET A 172 -14.29 -8.30 14.63
N ALA A 173 -13.30 -8.18 15.51
CA ALA A 173 -13.48 -8.28 16.95
C ALA A 173 -14.40 -7.18 17.49
N SER A 174 -14.29 -5.94 17.00
CA SER A 174 -15.16 -4.84 17.40
C SER A 174 -16.62 -5.07 16.99
N VAL A 175 -16.84 -5.62 15.80
CA VAL A 175 -18.17 -5.98 15.31
C VAL A 175 -18.75 -7.13 16.11
N ASP A 176 -17.98 -8.20 16.33
CA ASP A 176 -18.42 -9.36 17.11
C ASP A 176 -18.71 -8.96 18.55
N LEU A 177 -17.87 -8.16 19.20
CA LEU A 177 -18.10 -7.70 20.57
C LEU A 177 -19.36 -6.83 20.67
N ALA A 178 -19.54 -5.88 19.75
CA ALA A 178 -20.71 -5.01 19.73
C ALA A 178 -22.02 -5.77 19.47
N LEU A 179 -21.97 -6.85 18.69
CA LEU A 179 -23.13 -7.71 18.42
C LEU A 179 -23.35 -8.77 19.51
N ALA A 180 -22.28 -9.27 20.14
CA ALA A 180 -22.33 -10.24 21.24
C ALA A 180 -23.04 -9.68 22.46
N ASP A 181 -22.74 -8.43 22.83
CA ASP A 181 -23.41 -7.76 23.96
C ASP A 181 -24.92 -7.59 23.71
N ARG A 182 -25.29 -7.15 22.50
CA ARG A 182 -26.71 -6.99 22.10
C ARG A 182 -27.45 -8.32 22.00
N THR A 183 -26.80 -9.36 21.47
CA THR A 183 -27.40 -10.70 21.40
C THR A 183 -27.62 -11.26 22.78
N ALA A 184 -26.64 -11.14 23.69
CA ALA A 184 -26.77 -11.61 25.07
C ALA A 184 -27.92 -10.90 25.83
N ASP A 185 -28.03 -9.56 25.73
CA ASP A 185 -29.14 -8.81 26.33
C ASP A 185 -30.50 -9.24 25.74
N THR A 186 -30.58 -9.37 24.41
CA THR A 186 -31.82 -9.77 23.73
C THR A 186 -32.21 -11.22 24.08
N GLU A 187 -31.26 -12.13 24.21
CA GLU A 187 -31.49 -13.52 24.61
C GLU A 187 -31.97 -13.63 26.06
N ALA A 188 -31.39 -12.84 26.98
CA ALA A 188 -31.85 -12.78 28.36
C ALA A 188 -33.31 -12.29 28.44
N ARG A 189 -33.65 -11.22 27.70
CA ARG A 189 -35.02 -10.71 27.61
C ARG A 189 -35.98 -11.73 27.01
N LEU A 190 -35.56 -12.43 25.94
CA LEU A 190 -36.35 -13.49 25.31
C LEU A 190 -36.62 -14.65 26.27
N ALA A 191 -35.63 -15.05 27.06
CA ALA A 191 -35.78 -16.13 28.04
C ALA A 191 -36.81 -15.75 29.13
N ILE A 192 -36.68 -14.55 29.70
CA ILE A 192 -37.62 -14.03 30.71
C ILE A 192 -39.02 -13.92 30.12
N GLN A 193 -39.15 -13.28 28.96
CA GLN A 193 -40.43 -13.07 28.30
C GLN A 193 -41.11 -14.38 27.89
N GLY A 194 -40.33 -15.35 27.41
CA GLY A 194 -40.81 -16.69 27.07
C GLY A 194 -41.30 -17.46 28.29
N GLN A 195 -40.63 -17.32 29.43
CA GLN A 195 -41.07 -17.90 30.69
C GLN A 195 -42.37 -17.26 31.18
N THR A 196 -42.51 -15.93 31.11
CA THR A 196 -43.75 -15.22 31.46
C THR A 196 -44.94 -15.73 30.64
N VAL A 197 -44.79 -15.84 29.32
CA VAL A 197 -45.84 -16.38 28.44
C VAL A 197 -46.15 -17.85 28.80
N SER A 198 -45.14 -18.67 29.06
CA SER A 198 -45.34 -20.07 29.48
C SER A 198 -46.08 -20.18 30.81
N ASP A 199 -45.84 -19.30 31.77
CA ASP A 199 -46.51 -19.33 33.07
C ASP A 199 -47.96 -18.84 32.96
N LEU A 200 -48.23 -17.86 32.10
CA LEU A 200 -49.60 -17.45 31.76
C LEU A 200 -50.37 -18.59 31.07
N ASP A 201 -49.75 -19.29 30.12
CA ASP A 201 -50.35 -20.45 29.46
C ASP A 201 -50.69 -21.57 30.47
N ARG A 202 -49.83 -21.83 31.45
CA ARG A 202 -50.10 -22.76 32.56
C ARG A 202 -51.28 -22.31 33.44
N ARG A 203 -51.34 -21.03 33.80
CA ARG A 203 -52.45 -20.46 34.60
C ARG A 203 -53.79 -20.57 33.87
N ILE A 204 -53.81 -20.28 32.56
CA ILE A 204 -55.00 -20.44 31.72
C ILE A 204 -55.45 -21.90 31.71
N ALA A 205 -54.53 -22.86 31.51
CA ALA A 205 -54.84 -24.29 31.51
C ALA A 205 -55.40 -24.77 32.87
N GLN A 206 -54.87 -24.26 33.99
CA GLN A 206 -55.38 -24.58 35.32
C GLN A 206 -56.81 -24.04 35.54
N ILE A 207 -57.09 -22.82 35.06
CA ILE A 207 -58.44 -22.25 35.12
C ILE A 207 -59.40 -23.06 34.25
N ASP A 208 -59.00 -23.44 33.04
CA ASP A 208 -59.81 -24.24 32.13
C ASP A 208 -60.16 -25.61 32.75
N ALA A 209 -59.18 -26.29 33.36
CA ALA A 209 -59.41 -27.53 34.09
C ALA A 209 -60.35 -27.35 35.30
N ALA A 210 -60.22 -26.25 36.05
CA ALA A 210 -61.09 -25.94 37.18
C ALA A 210 -62.53 -25.64 36.74
N ILE A 211 -62.72 -24.92 35.64
CA ILE A 211 -64.03 -24.64 35.04
C ILE A 211 -64.67 -25.96 34.56
N GLU A 212 -63.93 -26.82 33.86
CA GLU A 212 -64.44 -28.11 33.40
C GLU A 212 -64.86 -29.02 34.56
N ALA A 213 -64.04 -29.12 35.60
CA ALA A 213 -64.37 -29.89 36.80
C ALA A 213 -65.64 -29.36 37.49
N SER A 214 -65.81 -28.03 37.59
CA SER A 214 -67.01 -27.43 38.17
C SER A 214 -68.26 -27.68 37.33
N THR A 215 -68.11 -27.78 36.01
CA THR A 215 -69.21 -28.06 35.05
C THR A 215 -69.63 -29.52 35.12
N ARG A 216 -68.68 -30.46 35.21
CA ARG A 216 -68.95 -31.91 35.33
C ARG A 216 -69.66 -32.29 36.63
N LEU A 217 -69.38 -31.59 37.73
CA LEU A 217 -69.94 -31.88 39.06
C LEU A 217 -71.40 -31.42 39.23
N GLY A 218 -72.02 -30.74 38.25
CA GLY A 218 -73.46 -30.47 38.23
C GLY A 218 -74.03 -29.75 39.46
N ARG A 219 -73.27 -28.84 40.08
CA ARG A 219 -73.66 -28.16 41.34
C ARG A 219 -74.62 -26.98 41.09
N PRO A 220 -75.53 -26.65 42.04
CA PRO A 220 -76.61 -25.67 41.87
C PRO A 220 -76.10 -24.22 41.69
N VAL A 221 -77.00 -23.28 41.37
CA VAL A 221 -76.81 -21.83 41.06
C VAL A 221 -75.55 -21.14 41.65
N SER A 222 -75.14 -21.43 42.88
CA SER A 222 -73.88 -20.93 43.49
C SER A 222 -72.59 -21.38 42.79
N ALA A 223 -72.60 -22.51 42.08
CA ALA A 223 -71.49 -22.96 41.23
C ALA A 223 -71.44 -22.18 39.90
N MET A 224 -72.58 -21.67 39.44
CA MET A 224 -72.69 -20.87 38.22
C MET A 224 -72.07 -19.48 38.40
N THR A 225 -72.29 -18.84 39.55
CA THR A 225 -71.65 -17.55 39.89
C THR A 225 -70.12 -17.65 40.03
N ILE A 226 -69.61 -18.77 40.56
CA ILE A 226 -68.16 -19.01 40.67
C ILE A 226 -67.54 -19.30 39.30
N ALA A 227 -68.23 -20.04 38.44
CA ALA A 227 -67.79 -20.30 37.07
C ALA A 227 -67.75 -19.01 36.23
N ASP A 228 -68.74 -18.13 36.37
CA ASP A 228 -68.77 -16.83 35.70
C ASP A 228 -67.66 -15.89 36.19
N GLN A 229 -67.34 -15.90 37.48
CA GLN A 229 -66.19 -15.16 38.01
C GLN A 229 -64.87 -15.66 37.38
N LYS A 230 -64.66 -16.99 37.37
CA LYS A 230 -63.46 -17.60 36.76
C LYS A 230 -63.33 -17.32 35.26
N ARG A 231 -64.45 -17.20 34.54
CA ARG A 231 -64.46 -16.83 33.11
C ARG A 231 -64.00 -15.39 32.88
N ARG A 232 -64.31 -14.45 33.78
CA ARG A 232 -63.81 -13.07 33.71
C ARG A 232 -62.32 -13.02 34.02
N ASP A 233 -61.90 -13.66 35.10
CA ASP A 233 -60.48 -13.74 35.48
C ASP A 233 -59.64 -14.36 34.35
N ARG A 234 -60.19 -15.37 33.65
CA ARG A 234 -59.58 -15.95 32.45
C ARG A 234 -59.45 -14.94 31.32
N ALA A 235 -60.49 -14.16 31.04
CA ALA A 235 -60.47 -13.17 29.95
C ALA A 235 -59.36 -12.13 30.18
N ASP A 236 -59.16 -11.71 31.43
CA ASP A 236 -58.10 -10.78 31.81
C ASP A 236 -56.71 -11.40 31.61
N ILE A 237 -56.50 -12.63 32.07
CA ILE A 237 -55.22 -13.36 31.90
C ILE A 237 -54.93 -13.63 30.41
N VAL A 238 -55.96 -13.94 29.60
CA VAL A 238 -55.80 -14.13 28.15
C VAL A 238 -55.40 -12.82 27.46
N ALA A 239 -55.99 -11.69 27.89
CA ALA A 239 -55.61 -10.38 27.38
C ALA A 239 -54.17 -10.00 27.75
N GLU A 240 -53.76 -10.30 28.99
CA GLU A 240 -52.38 -10.14 29.46
C GLU A 240 -51.42 -11.01 28.64
N ARG A 241 -51.72 -12.30 28.50
CA ARG A 241 -50.94 -13.25 27.68
C ARG A 241 -50.78 -12.76 26.24
N GLN A 242 -51.81 -12.19 25.65
CA GLN A 242 -51.74 -11.65 24.29
C GLN A 242 -50.77 -10.45 24.20
N ARG A 243 -50.72 -9.59 25.22
CA ARG A 243 -49.76 -8.46 25.28
C ARG A 243 -48.33 -8.98 25.42
N GLU A 244 -48.11 -9.92 26.35
CA GLU A 244 -46.78 -10.51 26.58
C GLU A 244 -46.30 -11.31 25.36
N ALA A 245 -47.20 -12.00 24.65
CA ALA A 245 -46.88 -12.71 23.40
C ALA A 245 -46.49 -11.75 22.26
N GLN A 246 -47.12 -10.58 22.18
CA GLN A 246 -46.72 -9.54 21.23
C GLN A 246 -45.35 -8.95 21.56
N ALA A 247 -45.05 -8.76 22.86
CA ALA A 247 -43.71 -8.33 23.30
C ALA A 247 -42.65 -9.38 22.96
N LEU A 248 -42.94 -10.67 23.18
CA LEU A 248 -42.06 -11.78 22.81
C LEU A 248 -41.77 -11.79 21.30
N ALA A 249 -42.80 -11.64 20.47
CA ALA A 249 -42.65 -11.59 19.01
C ALA A 249 -41.76 -10.42 18.56
N ARG A 250 -41.87 -9.25 19.21
CA ARG A 250 -40.99 -8.09 18.92
C ARG A 250 -39.53 -8.39 19.24
N LEU A 251 -39.24 -9.00 20.39
CA LEU A 251 -37.89 -9.41 20.77
C LEU A 251 -37.31 -10.47 19.81
N GLN A 252 -38.14 -11.39 19.31
CA GLN A 252 -37.71 -12.39 18.32
C GLN A 252 -37.33 -11.74 16.99
N ILE A 253 -38.09 -10.73 16.54
CA ILE A 253 -37.77 -9.94 15.35
C ILE A 253 -36.47 -9.16 15.55
N GLU A 254 -36.28 -8.58 16.74
CA GLU A 254 -35.05 -7.87 17.10
C GLU A 254 -33.84 -8.80 17.04
N LYS A 255 -33.92 -10.00 17.63
CA LYS A 255 -32.89 -11.02 17.52
C LYS A 255 -32.58 -11.38 16.07
N ALA A 256 -33.61 -11.65 15.26
CA ALA A 256 -33.43 -11.97 13.84
C ALA A 256 -32.75 -10.83 13.06
N LYS A 257 -33.01 -9.57 13.44
CA LYS A 257 -32.36 -8.40 12.87
C LYS A 257 -30.89 -8.32 13.27
N ILE A 258 -30.54 -8.60 14.52
CA ILE A 258 -29.15 -8.65 15.00
C ILE A 258 -28.39 -9.78 14.28
N ASP A 259 -28.99 -10.97 14.13
CA ASP A 259 -28.41 -12.09 13.38
C ASP A 259 -28.23 -11.75 11.89
N ALA A 260 -29.15 -10.98 11.32
CA ALA A 260 -28.99 -10.46 9.95
C ALA A 260 -27.85 -9.43 9.86
N GLN A 261 -27.66 -8.58 10.86
CA GLN A 261 -26.52 -7.64 10.91
C GLN A 261 -25.18 -8.39 10.99
N ARG A 262 -25.11 -9.43 11.82
CA ARG A 262 -23.92 -10.29 11.93
C ARG A 262 -23.56 -10.92 10.59
N ARG A 263 -24.53 -11.58 9.93
CA ARG A 263 -24.34 -12.16 8.60
C ARG A 263 -23.95 -11.13 7.54
N ARG A 264 -24.48 -9.90 7.62
CA ARG A 264 -24.09 -8.82 6.70
C ARG A 264 -22.65 -8.36 6.91
N ALA A 265 -22.20 -8.26 8.16
CA ALA A 265 -20.82 -7.89 8.47
C ALA A 265 -19.83 -8.96 8.00
N GLU A 266 -20.15 -10.24 8.22
CA GLU A 266 -19.40 -11.38 7.67
C GLU A 266 -19.42 -11.40 6.12
N ALA A 267 -20.54 -11.04 5.51
CA ALA A 267 -20.68 -10.99 4.05
C ALA A 267 -19.99 -9.78 3.41
N ALA A 268 -19.76 -8.69 4.14
CA ALA A 268 -19.03 -7.51 3.65
C ALA A 268 -17.58 -7.84 3.27
N VAL A 269 -17.06 -8.99 3.71
CA VAL A 269 -15.75 -9.52 3.34
C VAL A 269 -15.77 -10.25 1.97
N GLY A 270 -16.67 -9.86 1.07
CA GLY A 270 -16.92 -10.51 -0.24
C GLY A 270 -15.67 -10.83 -1.07
N PRO A 271 -14.72 -9.91 -1.28
CA PRO A 271 -13.49 -10.18 -2.03
C PRO A 271 -12.62 -11.31 -1.44
N VAL A 272 -12.60 -11.43 -0.12
CA VAL A 272 -11.85 -12.48 0.58
C VAL A 272 -12.50 -13.83 0.39
N ARG A 273 -13.83 -13.88 0.28
CA ARG A 273 -14.57 -15.12 0.06
C ARG A 273 -14.32 -15.70 -1.34
N TYR A 274 -14.22 -14.84 -2.36
CA TYR A 274 -13.73 -15.27 -3.68
C TYR A 274 -12.31 -15.82 -3.61
N LEU A 275 -11.44 -15.19 -2.84
CA LEU A 275 -10.08 -15.68 -2.63
C LEU A 275 -10.07 -17.01 -1.85
N ALA A 276 -10.99 -17.19 -0.90
CA ALA A 276 -11.16 -18.43 -0.16
C ALA A 276 -11.54 -19.58 -1.08
N GLU A 277 -12.49 -19.34 -2.00
CA GLU A 277 -12.86 -20.30 -3.03
C GLU A 277 -11.70 -20.62 -3.98
N LEU A 278 -10.93 -19.61 -4.39
CA LEU A 278 -9.78 -19.79 -5.27
C LEU A 278 -8.67 -20.64 -4.63
N ILE A 279 -8.46 -20.50 -3.32
CA ILE A 279 -7.42 -21.22 -2.56
C ILE A 279 -7.94 -22.57 -2.03
N GLY A 280 -9.24 -22.86 -2.18
CA GLY A 280 -9.87 -24.09 -1.69
C GLY A 280 -10.03 -24.13 -0.17
N THR A 281 -10.04 -22.98 0.51
CA THR A 281 -10.33 -22.90 1.94
C THR A 281 -11.83 -22.89 2.18
N PRO A 282 -12.33 -23.57 3.24
CA PRO A 282 -13.75 -23.54 3.57
C PRO A 282 -14.20 -22.09 3.85
N PRO A 283 -15.45 -21.71 3.50
CA PRO A 283 -15.96 -20.35 3.66
C PRO A 283 -16.06 -19.89 5.13
N THR A 284 -15.80 -20.79 6.07
CA THR A 284 -15.71 -20.53 7.51
C THR A 284 -14.33 -20.03 7.95
N ASP A 285 -13.27 -20.25 7.16
CA ASP A 285 -11.89 -19.82 7.46
C ASP A 285 -11.47 -18.72 6.47
N LEU A 286 -11.99 -17.51 6.70
CA LEU A 286 -11.66 -16.32 5.90
C LEU A 286 -10.30 -15.73 6.27
N GLU A 287 -9.73 -16.09 7.43
CA GLU A 287 -8.47 -15.53 7.91
C GLU A 287 -7.28 -15.92 7.02
N ARG A 288 -7.21 -17.18 6.58
CA ARG A 288 -6.10 -17.65 5.72
C ARG A 288 -6.03 -16.89 4.39
N PRO A 289 -7.11 -16.75 3.61
CA PRO A 289 -7.11 -15.92 2.40
C PRO A 289 -6.70 -14.47 2.67
N VAL A 290 -7.17 -13.83 3.76
CA VAL A 290 -6.75 -12.47 4.11
C VAL A 290 -5.25 -12.39 4.33
N ARG A 291 -4.68 -13.33 5.08
CA ARG A 291 -3.23 -13.37 5.35
C ARG A 291 -2.42 -13.59 4.06
N LEU A 292 -2.90 -14.44 3.16
CA LEU A 292 -2.23 -14.66 1.87
C LEU A 292 -2.34 -13.45 0.95
N LEU A 293 -3.50 -12.79 0.91
CA LEU A 293 -3.71 -11.56 0.15
C LEU A 293 -2.79 -10.44 0.64
N THR A 294 -2.75 -10.23 1.95
CA THR A 294 -1.90 -9.22 2.58
C THR A 294 -0.42 -9.54 2.35
N LEU A 295 0.00 -10.80 2.49
CA LEU A 295 1.37 -11.21 2.16
C LEU A 295 1.72 -10.93 0.69
N ALA A 296 0.83 -11.25 -0.25
CA ALA A 296 1.04 -11.00 -1.68
C ALA A 296 1.14 -9.50 -2.00
N LEU A 297 0.27 -8.67 -1.41
CA LEU A 297 0.29 -7.21 -1.58
C LEU A 297 1.62 -6.63 -1.07
N VAL A 298 2.01 -7.04 0.12
CA VAL A 298 3.20 -6.52 0.81
C VAL A 298 4.49 -6.99 0.14
N ALA A 299 4.51 -8.22 -0.39
CA ALA A 299 5.65 -8.75 -1.15
C ALA A 299 5.97 -7.94 -2.41
N VAL A 300 5.02 -7.18 -2.95
CA VAL A 300 5.23 -6.33 -4.14
C VAL A 300 5.50 -4.88 -3.76
N LEU A 301 4.85 -4.38 -2.70
CA LEU A 301 4.84 -2.96 -2.35
C LEU A 301 6.25 -2.37 -2.20
N ASP A 302 7.09 -2.96 -1.36
CA ASP A 302 8.40 -2.41 -1.05
C ASP A 302 9.46 -2.67 -2.14
N PRO A 303 9.53 -3.88 -2.74
CA PRO A 303 10.37 -4.12 -3.91
C PRO A 303 10.06 -3.15 -5.05
N MET A 304 8.79 -2.82 -5.28
CA MET A 304 8.39 -1.86 -6.30
C MET A 304 8.93 -0.45 -6.01
N ALA A 305 8.88 0.01 -4.75
CA ALA A 305 9.42 1.32 -4.37
C ALA A 305 10.93 1.41 -4.66
N VAL A 306 11.69 0.40 -4.24
CA VAL A 306 13.14 0.37 -4.47
C VAL A 306 13.48 0.23 -5.96
N VAL A 307 12.79 -0.64 -6.70
CA VAL A 307 13.04 -0.79 -8.15
C VAL A 307 12.75 0.52 -8.90
N LEU A 308 11.71 1.25 -8.54
CA LEU A 308 11.42 2.57 -9.12
C LEU A 308 12.49 3.60 -8.77
N LEU A 309 13.01 3.59 -7.53
CA LEU A 309 14.12 4.45 -7.12
C LEU A 309 15.40 4.13 -7.91
N LEU A 310 15.73 2.85 -8.06
CA LEU A 310 16.86 2.40 -8.89
C LEU A 310 16.67 2.86 -10.34
N ALA A 311 15.49 2.64 -10.92
CA ALA A 311 15.18 3.02 -12.30
C ALA A 311 15.27 4.53 -12.54
N ALA A 312 14.86 5.35 -11.57
CA ALA A 312 14.99 6.80 -11.64
C ALA A 312 16.46 7.27 -11.63
N GLY A 313 17.33 6.56 -10.91
CA GLY A 313 18.75 6.87 -10.77
C GLY A 313 19.65 6.40 -11.93
N ILE A 314 19.18 5.50 -12.81
CA ILE A 314 19.98 5.01 -13.94
C ILE A 314 20.22 6.13 -14.96
N ASP A 315 21.49 6.41 -15.28
CA ASP A 315 21.86 7.30 -16.38
C ASP A 315 21.51 6.66 -17.73
N THR A 316 20.40 7.11 -18.31
CA THR A 316 20.02 6.75 -19.68
C THR A 316 20.76 7.68 -20.63
N THR A 317 21.99 7.33 -20.99
CA THR A 317 22.60 7.94 -22.19
C THR A 317 21.70 7.57 -23.36
N ARG A 318 20.91 8.51 -23.88
CA ARG A 318 20.23 8.33 -25.17
C ARG A 318 21.35 8.13 -26.20
N VAL A 319 21.65 6.88 -26.54
CA VAL A 319 22.34 6.57 -27.77
C VAL A 319 21.35 6.95 -28.86
N GLY A 320 21.48 8.18 -29.37
CA GLY A 320 20.75 8.61 -30.55
C GLY A 320 21.12 7.69 -31.68
N SER A 321 20.18 6.85 -32.10
CA SER A 321 20.30 6.10 -33.34
C SER A 321 19.04 6.29 -34.18
N ARG A 322 19.29 6.90 -35.34
CA ARG A 322 18.47 7.08 -36.55
C ARG A 322 17.65 8.35 -36.62
#